data_AF-A0A920G6Q8-F1
#
_entry.id   AF-A0A920G6Q8-F1
#
_cell.length_a   1.000
_cell.length_b   1.000
_cell.length_c   1.000
_cell.angle_alpha   90.00
_cell.angle_beta   90.00
_cell.angle_gamma   90.00
#
_symmetry.space_group_name_H-M   'P 1'
#
loop_
_entity.id
_entity.type
_entity.pdbx_description
1 polymer ?
#
loop_
_entity_poly.entity_id
_entity_poly.type
_entity_poly.pdbx_seq_one_letter_code
_entity_poly.pdbx_strand_id
1 'polypeptide(L)'
;MLLEIVITTGLALACLQVQATPQDLEQQVEFDIPRQTADRSLIEFAAQASVTLVFPFDEAAEVTTNRLKGRYTLTEGLTRLLEGTSLASSIDDGELSVVSTNKERGQGKMKTSFFGRLLSALAVGSATTGVAVAQDNGGTLEEVIVTAQKREQSVMEVPFSMQALTGDALSRANIRDLQQVMELVPGAIQTNENSLGRRQYSIRGVDQGFSDPTVSYYVDDAAYFPGEDFAPIARIFDISRVEVLRGPQSTLWG
;
A
#
# COMPACT_ATOMS: atom_id res chain seq x y z
N MET A 1 -6.28 0.37 29.85
CA MET A 1 -5.63 -0.61 28.96
C MET A 1 -5.99 -0.18 27.55
N LEU A 2 -5.06 0.51 26.88
CA LEU A 2 -5.32 1.31 25.68
C LEU A 2 -5.10 0.49 24.39
N LEU A 3 -5.97 0.70 23.43
CA LEU A 3 -6.11 -0.01 22.15
C LEU A 3 -6.37 1.07 21.09
N GLU A 4 -5.83 1.03 19.88
CA GLU A 4 -5.54 2.30 19.17
C GLU A 4 -5.85 2.25 17.67
N ILE A 5 -6.36 3.37 17.15
CA ILE A 5 -6.68 3.60 15.74
C ILE A 5 -5.80 4.74 15.24
N VAL A 6 -4.93 4.47 14.26
CA VAL A 6 -4.03 5.48 13.67
C VAL A 6 -4.60 5.93 12.33
N ILE A 7 -4.81 7.24 12.20
CA ILE A 7 -5.45 7.94 11.07
C ILE A 7 -4.43 8.92 10.49
N THR A 8 -3.47 8.45 9.69
CA THR A 8 -2.47 9.33 9.06
C THR A 8 -3.16 10.28 8.05
N THR A 9 -3.31 11.57 8.37
CA THR A 9 -3.75 12.62 7.44
C THR A 9 -2.59 13.14 6.60
N GLY A 10 -2.53 12.68 5.35
CA GLY A 10 -1.70 13.35 4.34
C GLY A 10 -2.25 14.77 4.11
N LEU A 11 -1.39 15.78 4.18
CA LEU A 11 -1.70 17.12 3.69
C LEU A 11 -2.02 17.02 2.19
N ALA A 12 -3.31 17.03 1.78
CA ALA A 12 -3.64 17.33 0.38
C ALA A 12 -3.19 18.76 0.06
N LEU A 13 -2.00 18.83 -0.53
CA LEU A 13 -1.78 19.78 -1.57
C LEU A 13 -2.88 19.52 -2.61
N ALA A 14 -3.85 20.44 -2.72
CA ALA A 14 -4.83 20.45 -3.78
C ALA A 14 -4.08 20.60 -5.11
N CYS A 15 -3.54 19.50 -5.61
CA CYS A 15 -2.95 19.41 -6.92
C CYS A 15 -4.13 19.37 -7.87
N LEU A 16 -4.32 20.48 -8.58
CA LEU A 16 -5.21 20.58 -9.72
C LEU A 16 -4.76 19.49 -10.71
N GLN A 17 -5.40 18.32 -10.65
CA GLN A 17 -5.10 17.20 -11.52
C GLN A 17 -5.49 17.62 -12.93
N VAL A 18 -4.50 18.12 -13.68
CA VAL A 18 -4.54 18.13 -15.13
C VAL A 18 -4.50 16.65 -15.50
N GLN A 19 -5.67 16.04 -15.63
CA GLN A 19 -5.77 14.70 -16.20
C GLN A 19 -5.26 14.77 -17.63
N ALA A 20 -4.17 14.03 -17.88
CA ALA A 20 -3.68 13.78 -19.22
C ALA A 20 -4.83 13.14 -20.01
N THR A 21 -5.28 13.83 -21.05
CA THR A 21 -6.25 13.26 -21.99
C THR A 21 -5.57 12.11 -22.74
N PRO A 22 -6.30 11.12 -23.26
CA PRO A 22 -5.73 10.06 -24.10
C PRO A 22 -4.93 10.56 -25.32
N GLN A 23 -5.03 11.85 -25.65
CA GLN A 23 -4.26 12.52 -26.70
C GLN A 23 -2.82 12.92 -26.26
N ASP A 24 -2.56 13.04 -24.95
CA ASP A 24 -1.25 13.45 -24.41
C ASP A 24 -0.21 12.31 -24.49
N LEU A 25 -0.65 11.05 -24.55
CA LEU A 25 0.22 9.88 -24.71
C LEU A 25 0.79 9.73 -26.13
N GLU A 26 0.13 10.32 -27.13
CA GLU A 26 0.58 10.35 -28.53
C GLU A 26 1.36 11.63 -28.88
N GLN A 27 1.40 12.61 -27.96
CA GLN A 27 2.10 13.86 -28.19
C GLN A 27 3.61 13.64 -28.19
N GLN A 28 4.25 13.98 -29.31
CA GLN A 28 5.71 13.92 -29.41
C GLN A 28 6.32 15.08 -28.61
N VAL A 29 7.11 14.73 -27.60
CA VAL A 29 7.89 15.66 -26.80
C VAL A 29 9.35 15.60 -27.26
N GLU A 30 10.01 16.74 -27.30
CA GLU A 30 11.44 16.83 -27.61
C GLU A 30 12.25 16.58 -26.34
N PHE A 31 13.02 15.50 -26.34
CA PHE A 31 13.85 15.09 -25.23
C PHE A 31 15.33 15.39 -25.48
N ASP A 32 16.04 15.83 -24.45
CA ASP A 32 17.51 15.91 -24.40
C ASP A 32 17.96 15.50 -22.99
N ILE A 33 18.16 14.19 -22.79
CA ILE A 33 18.53 13.60 -21.50
C ILE A 33 19.89 12.90 -21.69
N PRO A 34 20.95 13.35 -20.99
CA PRO A 34 22.27 12.74 -21.07
C PRO A 34 22.29 11.32 -20.46
N ARG A 35 23.32 10.55 -20.77
CA ARG A 35 23.54 9.24 -20.14
C ARG A 35 23.95 9.45 -18.68
N GLN A 36 23.11 9.04 -17.74
CA GLN A 36 23.35 9.17 -16.30
C GLN A 36 22.58 8.10 -15.51
N THR A 37 22.63 8.18 -14.17
CA THR A 37 21.90 7.29 -13.27
C THR A 37 20.39 7.43 -13.48
N ALA A 38 19.64 6.34 -13.36
CA ALA A 38 18.24 6.32 -13.77
C ALA A 38 17.36 7.22 -12.89
N ASP A 39 17.65 7.35 -11.61
CA ASP A 39 17.01 8.34 -10.73
C ASP A 39 17.01 9.75 -11.36
N ARG A 40 18.16 10.23 -11.83
CA ARG A 40 18.29 11.56 -12.44
C ARG A 40 17.65 11.62 -13.82
N SER A 41 17.87 10.61 -14.65
CA SER A 41 17.29 10.53 -15.99
C SER A 41 15.77 10.50 -15.97
N LEU A 42 15.17 9.80 -15.00
CA LEU A 42 13.72 9.70 -14.84
C LEU A 42 13.10 11.00 -14.32
N ILE A 43 13.78 11.70 -13.40
CA ILE A 43 13.39 13.05 -12.97
C ILE A 43 13.42 14.03 -14.14
N GLU A 44 14.51 14.04 -14.93
CA GLU A 44 14.61 14.90 -16.11
C GLU A 44 13.58 14.54 -17.18
N PHE A 45 13.30 13.26 -17.37
CA PHE A 45 12.26 12.79 -18.28
C PHE A 45 10.88 13.33 -17.87
N ALA A 46 10.51 13.15 -16.60
CA ALA A 46 9.26 13.67 -16.05
C ALA A 46 9.16 15.20 -16.18
N ALA A 47 10.27 15.91 -15.93
CA ALA A 47 10.33 17.36 -16.06
C ALA A 47 10.14 17.85 -17.51
N GLN A 48 10.77 17.20 -18.50
CA GLN A 48 10.65 17.56 -19.92
C GLN A 48 9.26 17.20 -20.48
N ALA A 49 8.70 16.08 -20.03
CA ALA A 49 7.38 15.61 -20.40
C ALA A 49 6.22 16.33 -19.68
N SER A 50 6.49 17.11 -18.63
CA SER A 50 5.47 17.69 -17.75
C SER A 50 4.49 16.65 -17.18
N VAL A 51 4.99 15.45 -16.84
CA VAL A 51 4.21 14.37 -16.25
C VAL A 51 4.74 14.01 -14.87
N THR A 52 3.87 13.52 -14.00
CA THR A 52 4.28 12.88 -12.74
C THR A 52 4.69 11.44 -13.03
N LEU A 53 5.84 11.02 -12.50
CA LEU A 53 6.39 9.68 -12.67
C LEU A 53 6.74 9.09 -11.31
N VAL A 54 6.19 7.93 -10.98
CA VAL A 54 6.52 7.19 -9.75
C VAL A 54 7.50 6.07 -10.05
N PHE A 55 8.59 5.98 -9.29
CA PHE A 55 9.61 4.95 -9.48
C PHE A 55 10.35 4.63 -8.18
N PRO A 56 10.90 3.40 -8.02
CA PRO A 56 11.70 3.03 -6.87
C PRO A 56 13.05 3.75 -6.90
N PHE A 57 13.23 4.75 -6.03
CA PHE A 57 14.41 5.62 -6.05
C PHE A 57 15.72 4.85 -5.84
N ASP A 58 15.77 3.94 -4.87
CA ASP A 58 16.98 3.18 -4.54
C ASP A 58 17.46 2.32 -5.71
N GLU A 59 16.53 1.61 -6.35
CA GLU A 59 16.83 0.74 -7.49
C GLU A 59 17.19 1.56 -8.75
N ALA A 60 16.55 2.72 -8.93
CA ALA A 60 16.88 3.63 -10.01
C ALA A 60 18.26 4.27 -9.85
N ALA A 61 18.73 4.50 -8.63
CA ALA A 61 20.07 5.02 -8.37
C ALA A 61 21.19 4.01 -8.70
N GLU A 62 20.89 2.71 -8.71
CA GLU A 62 21.86 1.65 -8.99
C GLU A 62 22.11 1.39 -10.48
N VAL A 63 21.22 1.86 -11.36
CA VAL A 63 21.29 1.59 -12.80
C VAL A 63 21.52 2.86 -13.61
N THR A 64 22.16 2.71 -14.77
CA THR A 64 22.46 3.82 -15.69
C THR A 64 21.60 3.66 -16.94
N THR A 65 20.89 4.72 -17.33
CA THR A 65 20.04 4.71 -18.53
C THR A 65 20.83 4.97 -19.80
N ASN A 66 20.20 4.81 -20.94
CA ASN A 66 20.74 5.33 -22.20
C ASN A 66 20.59 6.85 -22.28
N ARG A 67 21.23 7.45 -23.29
CA ARG A 67 20.97 8.84 -23.67
C ARG A 67 19.69 8.88 -24.50
N LEU A 68 18.77 9.79 -24.20
CA LEU A 68 17.57 10.02 -25.00
C LEU A 68 17.64 11.41 -25.63
N LYS A 69 17.72 11.47 -26.98
CA LYS A 69 17.72 12.73 -27.71
C LYS A 69 16.89 12.65 -28.98
N GLY A 70 15.90 13.51 -29.12
CA GLY A 70 15.00 13.53 -30.28
C GLY A 70 13.54 13.68 -29.86
N ARG A 71 12.64 13.55 -30.83
CA ARG A 71 11.19 13.61 -30.59
C ARG A 71 10.64 12.22 -30.41
N TYR A 72 10.04 11.97 -29.25
CA TYR A 72 9.47 10.68 -28.90
C TYR A 72 8.13 10.88 -28.20
N THR A 73 7.26 9.88 -28.28
CA THR A 73 6.12 9.80 -27.37
C THR A 73 6.60 9.43 -25.97
N LEU A 74 5.77 9.64 -24.95
CA LEU A 74 6.12 9.31 -23.56
C LEU A 74 6.54 7.85 -23.42
N THR A 75 5.73 6.93 -23.96
CA THR A 75 6.01 5.49 -23.89
C THR A 75 7.26 5.11 -24.68
N GLU A 76 7.45 5.64 -25.90
CA GLU A 76 8.64 5.31 -26.71
C GLU A 76 9.91 5.87 -26.07
N GLY A 77 9.86 7.11 -25.59
CA GLY A 77 10.99 7.78 -24.93
C GLY A 77 11.41 7.04 -23.68
N LEU A 78 10.47 6.68 -22.82
CA LEU A 78 10.75 5.95 -21.59
C LEU A 78 11.27 4.53 -21.87
N THR A 79 10.70 3.83 -22.87
CA THR A 79 11.18 2.51 -23.29
C THR A 79 12.63 2.56 -23.77
N ARG A 80 12.98 3.53 -24.63
CA ARG A 80 14.37 3.70 -25.12
C ARG A 80 15.34 4.13 -24.02
N LEU A 81 14.87 4.96 -23.10
CA LEU A 81 15.67 5.41 -21.96
C LEU A 81 16.04 4.23 -21.05
N LEU A 82 15.07 3.36 -20.78
CA LEU A 82 15.22 2.19 -19.90
C LEU A 82 15.74 0.93 -20.62
N GLU A 83 15.95 0.97 -21.92
CA GLU A 83 16.41 -0.19 -22.71
C GLU A 83 17.74 -0.74 -22.16
N GLY A 84 17.78 -2.03 -21.84
CA GLY A 84 18.95 -2.70 -21.27
C GLY A 84 19.16 -2.48 -19.76
N THR A 85 18.23 -1.79 -19.08
CA THR A 85 18.21 -1.69 -17.62
C THR A 85 17.33 -2.79 -17.01
N SER A 86 17.41 -2.98 -15.69
CA SER A 86 16.50 -3.84 -14.93
C SER A 86 15.17 -3.14 -14.59
N LEU A 87 14.85 -2.02 -15.22
CA LEU A 87 13.63 -1.24 -15.01
C LEU A 87 12.74 -1.30 -16.25
N ALA A 88 11.43 -1.32 -16.05
CA ALA A 88 10.42 -1.26 -17.10
C ALA A 88 9.35 -0.23 -16.76
N SER A 89 8.80 0.40 -17.79
CA SER A 89 7.63 1.27 -17.65
C SER A 89 6.36 0.46 -17.49
N SER A 90 5.53 0.81 -16.51
CA SER A 90 4.17 0.34 -16.35
C SER A 90 3.22 1.52 -16.41
N ILE A 91 2.04 1.33 -17.01
CA ILE A 91 0.98 2.32 -17.03
C ILE A 91 -0.21 1.66 -16.35
N ASP A 92 -0.66 2.25 -15.24
CA ASP A 92 -1.84 1.79 -14.52
C ASP A 92 -2.76 2.98 -14.25
N ASP A 93 -4.04 2.85 -14.59
CA ASP A 93 -5.07 3.90 -14.44
C ASP A 93 -4.68 5.32 -14.93
N GLY A 94 -3.81 5.41 -15.94
CA GLY A 94 -3.33 6.69 -16.50
C GLY A 94 -2.14 7.31 -15.75
N GLU A 95 -1.64 6.66 -14.71
CA GLU A 95 -0.41 6.99 -14.01
C GLU A 95 0.77 6.22 -14.63
N LEU A 96 1.84 6.95 -14.94
CA LEU A 96 3.08 6.37 -15.48
C LEU A 96 3.99 5.99 -14.30
N SER A 97 4.25 4.70 -14.15
CA SER A 97 5.13 4.16 -13.13
C SER A 97 6.32 3.41 -13.74
N VAL A 98 7.43 3.33 -13.01
CA VAL A 98 8.57 2.48 -13.37
C VAL A 98 8.69 1.38 -12.33
N VAL A 99 8.77 0.14 -12.78
CA VAL A 99 8.88 -1.05 -11.94
C VAL A 99 10.12 -1.84 -12.30
N SER A 100 10.72 -2.51 -11.33
CA SER A 100 11.87 -3.37 -11.58
C SER A 100 11.46 -4.70 -12.18
N THR A 101 12.12 -5.10 -13.26
CA THR A 101 11.90 -6.36 -13.97
C THR A 101 12.54 -7.55 -13.26
N ASN A 102 13.46 -7.30 -12.32
CA ASN A 102 14.22 -8.32 -11.62
C ASN A 102 13.57 -8.73 -10.28
N LYS A 103 12.27 -9.01 -10.28
CA LYS A 103 11.54 -9.50 -9.10
C LYS A 103 11.70 -11.03 -8.88
N GLU A 104 12.87 -11.60 -9.20
CA GLU A 104 13.13 -13.06 -9.05
C GLU A 104 14.38 -13.45 -8.23
N ARG A 105 15.13 -12.52 -7.62
CA ARG A 105 16.36 -12.88 -6.87
C ARG A 105 16.30 -12.71 -5.35
N GLY A 106 15.11 -12.87 -4.77
CA GLY A 106 14.87 -12.81 -3.33
C GLY A 106 14.39 -14.11 -2.68
N GLN A 107 14.58 -15.29 -3.28
CA GLN A 107 14.33 -16.55 -2.56
C GLN A 107 15.45 -16.82 -1.56
N GLY A 108 15.23 -16.35 -0.33
CA GLY A 108 15.95 -16.81 0.85
C GLY A 108 15.95 -18.34 0.89
N LYS A 109 17.14 -18.93 0.76
CA LYS A 109 17.40 -20.36 0.95
C LYS A 109 17.03 -20.77 2.37
N MET A 110 15.76 -21.08 2.62
CA MET A 110 15.35 -21.72 3.85
C MET A 110 15.68 -23.21 3.74
N LYS A 111 16.68 -23.61 4.53
CA LYS A 111 17.04 -25.00 4.78
C LYS A 111 15.83 -25.72 5.39
N THR A 112 15.03 -26.39 4.56
CA THR A 112 13.97 -27.29 5.02
C THR A 112 14.61 -28.56 5.58
N SER A 113 14.92 -28.49 6.88
CA SER A 113 15.24 -29.63 7.71
C SER A 113 14.04 -30.58 7.78
N PHE A 114 14.23 -31.80 7.28
CA PHE A 114 13.74 -33.06 7.82
C PHE A 114 12.48 -32.98 8.71
N PHE A 115 11.29 -33.23 8.15
CA PHE A 115 10.23 -33.98 8.83
C PHE A 115 9.23 -34.49 7.79
N GLY A 116 9.23 -35.79 7.51
CA GLY A 116 8.32 -36.38 6.53
C GLY A 116 8.74 -37.74 6.00
N ARG A 117 9.04 -38.71 6.86
CA ARG A 117 9.11 -40.13 6.49
C ARG A 117 8.28 -40.95 7.47
N LEU A 118 6.99 -41.13 7.17
CA LEU A 118 6.25 -42.36 7.46
C LEU A 118 4.86 -42.32 6.80
N LEU A 119 4.67 -43.02 5.67
CA LEU A 119 3.79 -44.20 5.59
C LEU A 119 3.76 -44.75 4.16
N SER A 120 3.88 -46.07 4.09
CA SER A 120 3.81 -46.93 2.92
C SER A 120 2.47 -46.86 2.17
N ALA A 121 2.49 -47.14 0.85
CA ALA A 121 2.00 -48.40 0.27
C ALA A 121 1.35 -48.22 -1.12
N LEU A 122 1.92 -48.95 -2.08
CA LEU A 122 1.34 -49.58 -3.28
C LEU A 122 -0.17 -49.33 -3.58
N ALA A 123 -0.44 -48.69 -4.71
CA ALA A 123 -1.58 -49.04 -5.57
C ALA A 123 -1.27 -48.67 -7.04
N VAL A 124 -1.11 -49.70 -7.88
CA VAL A 124 -1.08 -49.60 -9.34
C VAL A 124 -2.50 -49.35 -9.83
N GLY A 125 -2.71 -48.29 -10.60
CA GLY A 125 -3.98 -48.01 -11.26
C GLY A 125 -3.82 -46.95 -12.34
N SER A 126 -3.80 -47.39 -13.61
CA SER A 126 -3.86 -46.50 -14.77
C SER A 126 -5.17 -45.73 -14.80
N ALA A 127 -5.10 -44.41 -14.67
CA ALA A 127 -6.16 -43.49 -15.08
C ALA A 127 -5.51 -42.16 -15.49
N THR A 128 -5.65 -41.82 -16.78
CA THR A 128 -5.57 -40.49 -17.40
C THR A 128 -4.99 -39.36 -16.55
N THR A 129 -3.73 -39.01 -16.83
CA THR A 129 -3.08 -37.78 -16.38
C THR A 129 -3.79 -36.58 -17.02
N GLY A 130 -4.86 -36.09 -16.37
CA GLY A 130 -5.29 -34.72 -16.54
C GLY A 130 -4.19 -33.83 -15.98
N VAL A 131 -3.46 -33.15 -16.87
CA VAL A 131 -2.51 -32.12 -16.47
C VAL A 131 -3.34 -31.00 -15.87
N ALA A 132 -3.43 -30.96 -14.54
CA ALA A 132 -3.95 -29.80 -13.83
C ALA A 132 -2.98 -28.65 -14.10
N VAL A 133 -3.28 -27.84 -15.10
CA VAL A 133 -2.67 -26.54 -15.29
C VAL A 133 -3.07 -25.73 -14.07
N ALA A 134 -2.15 -25.59 -13.12
CA ALA A 134 -2.25 -24.56 -12.10
C ALA A 134 -2.37 -23.24 -12.87
N GLN A 135 -3.55 -22.62 -12.83
CA GLN A 135 -3.71 -21.25 -13.27
C GLN A 135 -2.88 -20.41 -12.31
N ASP A 136 -1.70 -20.03 -12.77
CA ASP A 136 -0.88 -19.00 -12.16
C ASP A 136 -1.67 -17.69 -12.29
N ASN A 137 -2.60 -17.47 -11.36
CA ASN A 137 -3.18 -16.18 -11.12
C ASN A 137 -2.06 -15.30 -10.57
N GLY A 138 -1.25 -14.76 -11.49
CA GLY A 138 -0.22 -13.75 -11.24
C GLY A 138 -0.80 -12.42 -10.80
N GLY A 139 -1.67 -12.45 -9.78
CA GLY A 139 -1.93 -11.30 -8.95
C GLY A 139 -0.67 -11.10 -8.13
N THR A 140 0.18 -10.18 -8.57
CA THR A 140 1.22 -9.63 -7.69
C THR A 140 0.55 -9.25 -6.38
N LEU A 141 0.96 -9.87 -5.27
CA LEU A 141 0.50 -9.42 -3.95
C LEU A 141 0.93 -7.96 -3.80
N GLU A 142 -0.04 -7.07 -3.74
CA GLU A 142 0.17 -5.68 -3.35
C GLU A 142 0.66 -5.69 -1.90
N GLU A 143 1.83 -5.11 -1.69
CA GLU A 143 2.40 -4.97 -0.38
C GLU A 143 1.76 -3.77 0.33
N VAL A 144 1.16 -4.02 1.50
CA VAL A 144 0.57 -2.96 2.31
C VAL A 144 1.60 -2.50 3.34
N ILE A 145 2.13 -1.29 3.14
CA ILE A 145 3.04 -0.64 4.08
C ILE A 145 2.25 0.06 5.19
N VAL A 146 2.71 -0.12 6.42
CA VAL A 146 2.06 0.39 7.65
C VAL A 146 3.08 1.05 8.57
N THR A 147 2.61 1.94 9.43
CA THR A 147 3.41 2.65 10.45
C THR A 147 3.04 2.24 11.88
N ALA A 148 2.38 1.10 12.06
CA ALA A 148 1.93 0.58 13.36
C ALA A 148 3.02 0.52 14.47
N GLN A 149 4.31 0.43 14.13
CA GLN A 149 5.45 0.50 15.07
C GLN A 149 6.22 1.83 15.01
N LYS A 150 5.59 2.91 14.54
CA LYS A 150 6.22 4.23 14.28
C LYS A 150 7.39 4.17 13.27
N ARG A 151 7.35 3.18 12.39
CA ARG A 151 8.27 2.99 11.26
C ARG A 151 7.52 2.31 10.13
N GLU A 152 7.88 2.62 8.89
CA GLU A 152 7.33 1.96 7.71
C GLU A 152 7.81 0.51 7.64
N GLN A 153 6.87 -0.42 7.49
CA GLN A 153 7.14 -1.84 7.29
C GLN A 153 5.94 -2.53 6.65
N SER A 154 6.14 -3.73 6.13
CA SER A 154 5.07 -4.56 5.59
C SER A 154 4.08 -4.97 6.68
N VAL A 155 2.77 -4.97 6.39
CA VAL A 155 1.74 -5.49 7.30
C VAL A 155 2.01 -6.95 7.70
N MET A 156 2.67 -7.72 6.83
CA MET A 156 3.02 -9.13 7.04
C MET A 156 4.13 -9.32 8.08
N GLU A 157 4.92 -8.28 8.36
CA GLU A 157 6.05 -8.31 9.30
C GLU A 157 5.68 -7.80 10.70
N VAL A 158 4.48 -7.24 10.86
CA VAL A 158 4.03 -6.69 12.14
C VAL A 158 3.71 -7.82 13.13
N PRO A 159 4.37 -7.88 14.31
CA PRO A 159 4.26 -9.00 15.24
C PRO A 159 3.02 -8.92 16.15
N PHE A 160 1.96 -8.26 15.70
CA PHE A 160 0.68 -8.19 16.40
C PHE A 160 -0.48 -8.11 15.41
N SER A 161 -1.66 -8.42 15.93
CA SER A 161 -2.87 -8.43 15.11
C SER A 161 -3.29 -7.02 14.77
N MET A 162 -3.34 -6.70 13.48
CA MET A 162 -3.86 -5.43 13.00
C MET A 162 -4.79 -5.64 11.81
N GLN A 163 -5.39 -4.55 11.36
CA GLN A 163 -6.04 -4.44 10.07
C GLN A 163 -5.60 -3.11 9.44
N ALA A 164 -5.31 -3.12 8.15
CA ALA A 164 -4.97 -1.94 7.38
C ALA A 164 -5.94 -1.82 6.21
N LEU A 165 -6.55 -0.65 6.05
CA LEU A 165 -7.47 -0.32 4.98
C LEU A 165 -6.84 0.82 4.17
N THR A 166 -6.44 0.55 2.93
CA THR A 166 -5.81 1.55 2.06
C THR A 166 -6.82 2.60 1.59
N GLY A 167 -6.35 3.80 1.26
CA GLY A 167 -7.19 4.89 0.74
C GLY A 167 -8.00 4.46 -0.48
N ASP A 168 -7.38 3.72 -1.41
CA ASP A 168 -8.07 3.20 -2.59
C ASP A 168 -9.13 2.15 -2.25
N ALA A 169 -8.88 1.30 -1.26
CA ALA A 169 -9.87 0.34 -0.80
C ALA A 169 -11.06 1.05 -0.14
N LEU A 170 -10.81 2.08 0.68
CA LEU A 170 -11.84 2.90 1.32
C LEU A 170 -12.66 3.67 0.27
N SER A 171 -11.99 4.24 -0.73
CA SER A 171 -12.59 4.98 -1.84
C SER A 171 -13.49 4.07 -2.69
N ARG A 172 -12.99 2.90 -3.12
CA ARG A 172 -13.75 1.92 -3.90
C ARG A 172 -14.96 1.38 -3.14
N ALA A 173 -14.84 1.21 -1.82
CA ALA A 173 -15.93 0.78 -0.95
C ALA A 173 -16.89 1.92 -0.56
N ASN A 174 -16.63 3.16 -0.99
CA ASN A 174 -17.37 4.37 -0.63
C ASN A 174 -17.53 4.54 0.89
N ILE A 175 -16.46 4.25 1.63
CA ILE A 175 -16.37 4.40 3.08
C ILE A 175 -15.97 5.83 3.39
N ARG A 176 -16.80 6.54 4.15
CA ARG A 176 -16.71 8.00 4.36
C ARG A 176 -16.57 8.42 5.80
N ASP A 177 -16.77 7.50 6.74
CA ASP A 177 -16.65 7.79 8.17
C ASP A 177 -16.03 6.62 8.95
N LEU A 178 -15.60 6.95 10.17
CA LEU A 178 -14.98 6.00 11.07
C LEU A 178 -15.91 4.83 11.45
N GLN A 179 -17.23 5.03 11.49
CA GLN A 179 -18.15 3.94 11.83
C GLN A 179 -18.11 2.84 10.77
N GLN A 180 -18.18 3.23 9.51
CA GLN A 180 -18.10 2.29 8.40
C GLN A 180 -16.77 1.53 8.37
N VAL A 181 -15.66 2.17 8.79
CA VAL A 181 -14.40 1.45 9.00
C VAL A 181 -14.51 0.44 10.13
N MET A 182 -15.06 0.83 11.28
CA MET A 182 -15.19 -0.06 12.44
C MET A 182 -16.08 -1.27 12.16
N GLU A 183 -17.07 -1.14 11.27
CA GLU A 183 -17.90 -2.25 10.80
C GLU A 183 -17.11 -3.32 10.01
N LEU A 184 -15.97 -2.95 9.40
CA LEU A 184 -15.08 -3.88 8.69
C LEU A 184 -14.05 -4.55 9.60
N VAL A 185 -13.88 -4.07 10.83
CA VAL A 185 -12.88 -4.57 11.76
C VAL A 185 -13.45 -5.75 12.55
N PRO A 186 -12.91 -6.99 12.39
CA PRO A 186 -13.41 -8.13 13.14
C PRO A 186 -13.19 -7.96 14.64
N GLY A 187 -14.29 -8.04 15.38
CA GLY A 187 -14.31 -7.89 16.83
C GLY A 187 -14.36 -6.44 17.32
N ALA A 188 -14.47 -5.46 16.42
CA ALA A 188 -14.89 -4.12 16.78
C ALA A 188 -16.42 -4.08 16.93
N ILE A 189 -16.92 -3.51 18.01
CA ILE A 189 -18.34 -3.27 18.22
C ILE A 189 -18.54 -1.85 18.74
N GLN A 190 -19.63 -1.21 18.32
CA GLN A 190 -20.06 0.05 18.89
C GLN A 190 -20.83 -0.26 20.20
N THR A 191 -20.38 0.29 21.32
CA THR A 191 -20.93 -0.03 22.65
C THR A 191 -21.86 1.03 23.20
N ASN A 192 -21.74 2.28 22.74
CA ASN A 192 -22.70 3.34 23.03
C ASN A 192 -23.01 4.17 21.78
N GLU A 193 -24.30 4.33 21.51
CA GLU A 193 -24.84 5.24 20.50
C GLU A 193 -25.70 6.28 21.23
N ASN A 194 -25.09 7.41 21.61
CA ASN A 194 -25.88 8.53 22.11
C ASN A 194 -26.31 9.39 20.91
N SER A 195 -27.55 9.90 20.93
CA SER A 195 -28.22 10.55 19.78
C SER A 195 -27.54 11.84 19.26
N LEU A 196 -26.46 12.29 19.88
CA LEU A 196 -25.72 13.52 19.58
C LEU A 196 -24.41 13.26 18.81
N GLY A 197 -24.28 12.13 18.10
CA GLY A 197 -23.06 11.81 17.34
C GLY A 197 -21.88 11.34 18.20
N ARG A 198 -22.16 10.96 19.44
CA ARG A 198 -21.20 10.45 20.43
C ARG A 198 -21.21 8.92 20.35
N ARG A 199 -20.13 8.36 19.81
CA ARG A 199 -19.96 6.91 19.60
C ARG A 199 -18.84 6.39 20.48
N GLN A 200 -18.97 5.16 20.96
CA GLN A 200 -17.88 4.45 21.64
C GLN A 200 -17.66 3.11 20.97
N TYR A 201 -16.41 2.73 20.80
CA TYR A 201 -16.04 1.44 20.25
C TYR A 201 -15.32 0.62 21.31
N SER A 202 -15.58 -0.69 21.28
CA SER A 202 -14.75 -1.70 21.92
C SER A 202 -14.19 -2.64 20.85
N ILE A 203 -12.98 -3.14 21.08
CA ILE A 203 -12.33 -4.10 20.19
C ILE A 203 -11.99 -5.33 21.01
N ARG A 204 -12.34 -6.52 20.49
CA ARG A 204 -12.23 -7.82 21.19
C ARG A 204 -13.03 -7.86 22.50
N GLY A 205 -14.15 -7.16 22.58
CA GLY A 205 -15.02 -7.14 23.76
C GLY A 205 -14.41 -6.44 24.98
N VAL A 206 -13.30 -5.72 24.82
CA VAL A 206 -12.77 -4.85 25.86
C VAL A 206 -13.55 -3.54 25.81
N ASP A 207 -14.66 -3.54 26.54
CA ASP A 207 -15.53 -2.37 26.65
C ASP A 207 -15.10 -1.46 27.80
N GLN A 208 -15.52 -0.21 27.67
CA GLN A 208 -15.10 0.89 28.49
C GLN A 208 -16.06 1.03 29.68
N GLY A 209 -15.49 1.27 30.86
CA GLY A 209 -16.23 1.91 31.95
C GLY A 209 -16.35 3.42 31.74
N PHE A 210 -16.79 4.15 32.75
CA PHE A 210 -17.10 5.59 32.70
C PHE A 210 -15.90 6.57 32.69
N SER A 211 -14.63 6.13 32.55
CA SER A 211 -13.50 7.01 32.91
C SER A 211 -12.21 6.93 32.07
N ASP A 212 -11.97 5.86 31.31
CA ASP A 212 -10.72 5.74 30.53
C ASP A 212 -11.02 5.20 29.14
N PRO A 213 -10.57 5.89 28.07
CA PRO A 213 -10.72 5.40 26.71
C PRO A 213 -10.01 4.05 26.58
N THR A 214 -10.74 2.99 26.25
CA THR A 214 -10.14 1.71 25.89
C THR A 214 -9.65 1.74 24.45
N VAL A 215 -10.27 2.56 23.61
CA VAL A 215 -9.84 2.84 22.25
C VAL A 215 -9.33 4.29 22.13
N SER A 216 -8.05 4.47 21.83
CA SER A 216 -7.43 5.76 21.50
C SER A 216 -7.39 5.96 19.98
N TYR A 217 -7.25 7.20 19.57
CA TYR A 217 -7.18 7.59 18.17
C TYR A 217 -5.93 8.44 17.96
N TYR A 218 -5.25 8.26 16.85
CA TYR A 218 -4.08 9.02 16.44
C TYR A 218 -4.35 9.57 15.06
N VAL A 219 -3.80 10.74 14.78
CA VAL A 219 -3.78 11.34 13.46
C VAL A 219 -2.34 11.71 13.14
N ASP A 220 -1.76 11.16 12.08
CA ASP A 220 -0.32 11.32 11.73
C ASP A 220 0.62 11.08 12.92
N ASP A 221 0.42 9.95 13.57
CA ASP A 221 1.13 9.55 14.78
C ASP A 221 0.93 10.48 16.01
N ALA A 222 0.14 11.54 15.89
CA ALA A 222 -0.22 12.43 16.99
C ALA A 222 -1.52 11.98 17.65
N ALA A 223 -1.52 11.87 18.98
CA ALA A 223 -2.72 11.45 19.70
C ALA A 223 -3.86 12.46 19.48
N TYR A 224 -5.00 11.96 19.00
CA TYR A 224 -6.21 12.72 18.78
C TYR A 224 -7.20 12.42 19.91
N PHE A 225 -7.43 13.42 20.74
CA PHE A 225 -8.37 13.35 21.84
C PHE A 225 -9.61 14.19 21.52
N PRO A 226 -10.74 13.58 21.12
CA PRO A 226 -11.96 14.33 20.81
C PRO A 226 -12.62 15.02 22.02
N GLY A 227 -12.14 14.76 23.25
CA GLY A 227 -12.75 15.25 24.48
C GLY A 227 -13.96 14.42 24.87
N GLU A 228 -13.99 13.97 26.14
CA GLU A 228 -14.89 12.90 26.64
C GLU A 228 -14.67 11.57 25.87
N ASP A 229 -15.00 10.42 26.46
CA ASP A 229 -14.60 9.06 26.01
C ASP A 229 -15.22 8.59 24.67
N PHE A 230 -15.40 9.48 23.70
CA PHE A 230 -16.06 9.24 22.43
C PHE A 230 -15.06 9.06 21.29
N ALA A 231 -15.51 8.40 20.23
CA ALA A 231 -14.80 8.34 18.98
C ALA A 231 -14.83 9.71 18.28
N PRO A 232 -13.77 10.06 17.52
CA PRO A 232 -13.77 11.21 16.65
C PRO A 232 -14.97 11.17 15.70
N ILE A 233 -15.59 12.32 15.46
CA ILE A 233 -16.43 12.52 14.28
C ILE A 233 -15.49 12.79 13.10
N ALA A 234 -14.73 11.76 12.71
CA ALA A 234 -13.78 11.83 11.61
C ALA A 234 -14.50 11.47 10.30
N ARG A 235 -14.43 12.39 9.34
CA ARG A 235 -14.72 12.08 7.94
C ARG A 235 -13.46 11.49 7.34
N ILE A 236 -13.63 10.37 6.65
CA ILE A 236 -12.56 9.70 5.93
C ILE A 236 -12.56 10.27 4.53
N PHE A 237 -11.78 11.32 4.35
CA PHE A 237 -11.51 11.94 3.05
C PHE A 237 -10.03 12.28 3.02
N ASP A 238 -9.38 12.01 1.90
CA ASP A 238 -7.96 12.35 1.72
C ASP A 238 -7.04 11.69 2.76
N ILE A 239 -7.24 10.38 2.98
CA ILE A 239 -6.44 9.58 3.90
C ILE A 239 -5.73 8.49 3.10
N SER A 240 -4.45 8.30 3.38
CA SER A 240 -3.63 7.27 2.70
C SER A 240 -4.02 5.85 3.13
N ARG A 241 -4.33 5.65 4.42
CA ARG A 241 -4.84 4.41 4.99
C ARG A 241 -5.37 4.61 6.41
N VAL A 242 -6.18 3.66 6.87
CA VAL A 242 -6.55 3.54 8.28
C VAL A 242 -5.94 2.26 8.84
N GLU A 243 -5.23 2.37 9.95
CA GLU A 243 -4.63 1.25 10.67
C GLU A 243 -5.35 1.02 12.00
N VAL A 244 -5.81 -0.20 12.21
CA VAL A 244 -6.50 -0.61 13.43
C VAL A 244 -5.68 -1.68 14.14
N LEU A 245 -5.08 -1.32 15.26
CA LEU A 245 -4.21 -2.19 16.02
C LEU A 245 -5.03 -2.90 17.11
N ARG A 246 -5.00 -4.23 17.14
CA ARG A 246 -5.84 -5.03 18.04
C ARG A 246 -5.04 -5.66 19.17
N GLY A 247 -5.24 -5.16 20.38
CA GLY A 247 -4.60 -5.63 21.60
C GLY A 247 -3.91 -4.50 22.37
N PRO A 248 -3.21 -4.81 23.47
CA PRO A 248 -2.54 -3.79 24.27
C PRO A 248 -1.41 -3.10 23.48
N GLN A 249 -1.51 -1.79 23.24
CA GLN A 249 -0.51 -1.02 22.47
C GLN A 249 0.23 0.07 23.26
N SER A 250 0.02 0.12 24.58
CA SER A 250 0.52 1.18 25.48
C SER A 250 2.03 1.47 25.42
N THR A 251 2.86 0.54 24.95
CA THR A 251 4.32 0.71 24.90
C THR A 251 4.78 1.65 23.79
N LEU A 252 4.07 1.68 22.65
CA LEU A 252 4.47 2.46 21.48
C LEU A 252 3.74 3.79 21.39
N TRP A 253 2.54 3.88 21.96
CA TRP A 253 1.55 4.89 21.59
C TRP A 253 0.88 5.58 22.79
N GLY A 254 1.39 5.40 24.01
CA GLY A 254 0.85 6.04 25.23
C GLY A 254 0.82 7.57 25.24
#